data_AF-A0A845YIT6-F1
#
_entry.id   AF-A0A845YIT6-F1
#
_cell.length_a   1.000
_cell.length_b   1.000
_cell.length_c   1.000
_cell.angle_alpha   90.00
_cell.angle_beta   90.00
_cell.angle_gamma   90.00
#
_symmetry.space_group_name_H-M   'P 1'
#
loop_
_entity.id
_entity.type
_entity.pdbx_description
1 polymer ?
#
loop_
_entity_poly.entity_id
_entity_poly.type
_entity_poly.pdbx_seq_one_letter_code
_entity_poly.pdbx_strand_id
1 'polypeptide(L)'
;MKQDGADITAILTFQDRLRQLMPNFNLIKQWRACLNGLFIGTTALVTGLNLNFVRSLEHQGQVLMWELRGTKPAPDDIVILAIDEESLSQGQHYLDQPEAYPELAGIGSWPWPRATYASAVKKLLDAGAHAIALDIVFN
;
A
#
# COMPACT_ATOMS: atom_id res chain seq x y z
N MET A 1 -71.79 -42.30 -3.20
CA MET A 1 -70.53 -43.06 -3.06
C MET A 1 -70.06 -43.47 -4.45
N LYS A 2 -69.14 -42.69 -5.04
CA LYS A 2 -68.24 -43.14 -6.12
C LYS A 2 -67.11 -42.10 -6.28
N GLN A 3 -66.01 -42.34 -5.57
CA GLN A 3 -64.69 -41.86 -5.97
C GLN A 3 -64.23 -42.75 -7.13
N ASP A 4 -63.63 -42.20 -8.19
CA ASP A 4 -62.64 -42.91 -9.02
C ASP A 4 -61.88 -41.93 -9.93
N GLY A 5 -60.62 -41.71 -9.59
CA GLY A 5 -59.48 -41.63 -10.52
C GLY A 5 -59.44 -40.54 -11.59
N ALA A 6 -59.17 -39.30 -11.22
CA ALA A 6 -58.61 -38.30 -12.14
C ALA A 6 -57.12 -38.12 -11.83
N ASP A 7 -56.30 -39.08 -12.27
CA ASP A 7 -54.84 -39.09 -12.14
C ASP A 7 -54.31 -40.10 -13.20
N ILE A 8 -53.22 -40.00 -13.97
CA ILE A 8 -51.92 -39.32 -13.81
C ILE A 8 -51.18 -39.26 -15.18
N THR A 9 -51.76 -38.78 -16.29
CA THR A 9 -51.06 -38.89 -17.60
C THR A 9 -51.15 -37.67 -18.49
N ALA A 10 -50.84 -36.49 -17.95
CA ALA A 10 -50.38 -35.40 -18.80
C ALA A 10 -48.96 -35.76 -19.28
N ILE A 11 -48.81 -36.23 -20.53
CA ILE A 11 -47.50 -36.40 -21.14
C ILE A 11 -46.92 -35.00 -21.31
N LEU A 12 -46.02 -34.62 -20.41
CA LEU A 12 -45.26 -33.38 -20.52
C LEU A 12 -44.61 -33.34 -21.91
N THR A 13 -44.96 -32.32 -22.69
CA THR A 13 -44.38 -32.14 -24.02
C THR A 13 -42.89 -31.91 -23.89
N PHE A 14 -42.13 -32.17 -24.96
CA PHE A 14 -40.69 -31.94 -24.96
C PHE A 14 -40.34 -30.48 -24.57
N GLN A 15 -41.20 -29.54 -24.95
CA GLN A 15 -41.08 -28.13 -24.57
C GLN A 15 -41.27 -27.90 -23.07
N ASP A 16 -42.22 -28.58 -22.43
CA ASP A 16 -42.45 -28.48 -20.98
C ASP A 16 -41.28 -29.08 -20.18
N ARG A 17 -40.71 -30.18 -20.66
CA ARG A 17 -39.51 -30.79 -20.06
C ARG A 17 -38.28 -29.89 -20.19
N LEU A 18 -38.12 -29.21 -21.32
CA LEU A 18 -37.03 -28.23 -21.52
C LEU A 18 -37.18 -27.02 -20.59
N ARG A 19 -38.41 -26.54 -20.36
CA ARG A 19 -38.68 -25.47 -19.39
C ARG A 19 -38.40 -25.87 -17.94
N GLN A 20 -38.63 -27.14 -17.60
CA GLN A 20 -38.40 -27.66 -16.26
C GLN A 20 -36.91 -27.87 -15.96
N LEU A 21 -36.11 -28.20 -16.99
CA LEU A 21 -34.64 -28.33 -16.89
C LEU A 21 -33.90 -26.98 -16.87
N MET A 22 -34.54 -25.91 -17.35
CA MET A 22 -33.98 -24.55 -17.32
C MET A 22 -34.79 -23.67 -16.36
N PRO A 23 -34.61 -23.80 -15.03
CA PRO A 23 -35.27 -22.92 -14.08
C PRO A 23 -34.85 -21.49 -14.39
N ASN A 24 -35.80 -20.54 -14.41
CA ASN A 24 -35.63 -19.13 -14.77
C ASN A 24 -34.21 -18.59 -14.49
N PHE A 25 -33.32 -18.80 -15.46
CA PHE A 25 -31.97 -18.27 -15.43
C PHE A 25 -32.18 -16.77 -15.56
N ASN A 26 -32.02 -16.04 -14.46
CA ASN A 26 -32.02 -14.58 -14.48
C ASN A 26 -30.73 -14.16 -15.21
N LEU A 27 -30.72 -14.30 -16.54
CA LEU A 27 -29.63 -14.03 -17.47
C LEU A 27 -29.05 -12.64 -17.23
N ILE A 28 -29.92 -11.67 -16.91
CA ILE A 28 -29.55 -10.29 -16.56
C ILE A 28 -28.73 -10.22 -15.26
N LYS A 29 -29.08 -11.01 -14.23
CA LYS A 29 -28.38 -11.03 -12.93
C LYS A 29 -27.07 -11.79 -13.01
N GLN A 30 -27.05 -12.91 -13.72
CA GLN A 30 -25.86 -13.75 -13.84
C GLN A 30 -24.82 -13.16 -14.78
N TRP A 31 -25.21 -12.51 -15.87
CA TRP A 31 -24.25 -11.85 -16.76
C TRP A 31 -23.51 -10.71 -16.07
N ARG A 32 -24.20 -9.91 -15.25
CA ARG A 32 -23.58 -8.89 -14.40
C ARG A 32 -22.57 -9.49 -13.42
N ALA A 33 -22.90 -10.62 -12.80
CA ALA A 33 -21.99 -11.31 -11.88
C ALA A 33 -20.75 -11.85 -12.60
N CYS A 34 -20.91 -12.45 -13.79
CA CYS A 34 -19.80 -12.92 -14.61
C CYS A 34 -18.91 -11.77 -15.09
N LEU A 35 -19.49 -10.65 -15.53
CA LEU A 35 -18.74 -9.45 -15.92
C LEU A 35 -17.93 -8.89 -14.74
N ASN A 36 -18.56 -8.74 -13.57
CA ASN A 36 -17.87 -8.26 -12.37
C ASN A 36 -16.73 -9.21 -11.98
N GLY A 37 -16.97 -10.52 -12.00
CA GLY A 37 -15.95 -11.52 -11.73
C GLY A 37 -14.78 -11.46 -12.71
N LEU A 38 -15.07 -11.24 -14.01
CA LEU A 38 -14.05 -11.06 -15.02
C LEU A 38 -13.20 -9.81 -14.75
N PHE A 39 -13.82 -8.66 -14.49
CA PHE A 39 -13.10 -7.42 -14.20
C PHE A 39 -12.25 -7.51 -12.93
N ILE A 40 -12.78 -8.12 -11.87
CA ILE A 40 -12.03 -8.31 -10.62
C ILE A 40 -10.85 -9.26 -10.87
N GLY A 41 -11.10 -10.38 -11.55
CA GLY A 41 -10.07 -11.38 -11.84
C GLY A 41 -8.95 -10.83 -12.73
N THR A 42 -9.29 -10.09 -13.79
CA THR A 42 -8.30 -9.45 -14.67
C THR A 42 -7.51 -8.38 -13.95
N THR A 43 -8.16 -7.55 -13.13
CA THR A 43 -7.48 -6.53 -12.33
C THR A 43 -6.51 -7.18 -11.35
N ALA A 44 -6.94 -8.18 -10.59
CA ALA A 44 -6.10 -8.89 -9.64
C ALA A 44 -4.88 -9.55 -10.32
N LEU A 45 -5.10 -10.17 -11.48
CA LEU A 45 -4.02 -10.77 -12.28
C LEU A 45 -3.03 -9.71 -12.76
N VAL A 46 -3.52 -8.64 -13.36
CA VAL A 46 -2.71 -7.56 -13.96
C VAL A 46 -1.89 -6.82 -12.90
N THR A 47 -2.46 -6.57 -11.71
CA THR A 47 -1.75 -5.99 -10.57
C THR A 47 -0.75 -6.98 -9.96
N GLY A 48 -1.14 -8.25 -9.77
CA GLY A 48 -0.27 -9.27 -9.18
C GLY A 48 0.96 -9.61 -10.03
N LEU A 49 0.84 -9.52 -11.36
CA LEU A 49 1.97 -9.69 -12.28
C LEU A 49 2.92 -8.48 -12.31
N ASN A 50 2.59 -7.39 -11.61
CA ASN A 50 3.44 -6.20 -11.50
C ASN A 50 3.91 -5.66 -12.87
N LEU A 51 2.98 -5.62 -13.83
CA LEU A 51 3.27 -5.18 -15.18
C LEU A 51 3.67 -3.70 -15.20
N ASN A 52 4.71 -3.36 -15.98
CA ASN A 52 5.25 -2.00 -16.06
C ASN A 52 4.18 -0.94 -16.40
N PHE A 53 3.20 -1.28 -17.22
CA PHE A 53 2.10 -0.38 -17.58
C PHE A 53 1.24 0.01 -16.36
N VAL A 54 0.89 -0.94 -15.50
CA VAL A 54 0.08 -0.70 -14.29
C VAL A 54 0.83 0.21 -13.33
N ARG A 55 2.11 -0.07 -13.13
CA ARG A 55 2.99 0.77 -12.31
C ARG A 55 3.10 2.19 -12.86
N SER A 56 3.21 2.34 -14.18
CA SER A 56 3.24 3.65 -14.82
C SER A 56 1.93 4.43 -14.61
N LEU A 57 0.77 3.76 -14.76
CA LEU A 57 -0.53 4.39 -14.47
C LEU A 57 -0.66 4.79 -13.01
N GLU A 58 -0.19 3.96 -12.08
CA GLU A 58 -0.19 4.28 -10.65
C GLU A 58 0.63 5.53 -10.35
N HIS A 59 1.87 5.60 -10.87
CA HIS A 59 2.71 6.79 -10.69
C HIS A 59 2.08 8.04 -11.30
N GLN A 60 1.51 7.95 -12.50
CA GLN A 60 0.81 9.08 -13.13
C GLN A 60 -0.41 9.52 -12.30
N GLY A 61 -1.16 8.56 -11.74
CA GLY A 61 -2.28 8.86 -10.85
C GLY A 61 -1.84 9.57 -9.56
N GLN A 62 -0.72 9.16 -8.96
CA GLN A 62 -0.14 9.82 -7.79
C GLN A 62 0.32 11.25 -8.10
N VAL A 63 0.99 11.47 -9.24
CA VAL A 63 1.40 12.80 -9.71
C VAL A 63 0.18 13.69 -9.91
N LEU A 64 -0.84 13.19 -10.64
CA LEU A 64 -2.09 13.92 -10.87
C LEU A 64 -2.78 14.29 -9.54
N MET A 65 -2.81 13.38 -8.56
CA MET A 65 -3.36 13.69 -7.23
C MET A 65 -2.61 14.85 -6.54
N TRP A 66 -1.28 14.90 -6.65
CA TRP A 66 -0.50 16.01 -6.10
C TRP A 66 -0.72 17.32 -6.85
N GLU A 67 -0.83 17.27 -8.18
CA GLU A 67 -1.14 18.43 -9.01
C GLU A 67 -2.53 18.99 -8.69
N LEU A 68 -3.55 18.12 -8.60
CA LEU A 68 -4.93 18.51 -8.26
C LEU A 68 -5.05 19.08 -6.84
N ARG A 69 -4.28 18.55 -5.88
CA ARG A 69 -4.19 19.11 -4.52
C ARG A 69 -3.58 20.52 -4.54
N GLY A 70 -2.70 20.80 -5.50
CA GLY A 70 -1.98 22.05 -5.62
C GLY A 70 -0.83 22.20 -4.61
N THR A 71 -0.14 23.34 -4.72
CA THR A 71 0.98 23.71 -3.83
C THR A 71 0.46 24.05 -2.43
N LYS A 72 1.01 23.41 -1.40
CA LYS A 72 0.75 23.73 0.01
C LYS A 72 2.03 24.33 0.61
N PRO A 73 1.95 25.41 1.41
CA PRO A 73 3.13 25.93 2.09
C PRO A 73 3.72 24.88 3.03
N ALA A 74 5.04 24.91 3.17
CA ALA A 74 5.72 24.11 4.18
C ALA A 74 5.24 24.54 5.57
N PRO A 75 4.95 23.59 6.48
CA PRO A 75 4.64 23.94 7.87
C PRO A 75 5.85 24.59 8.56
N ASP A 76 5.61 25.64 9.34
CA ASP A 76 6.67 26.39 10.04
C ASP A 76 7.27 25.62 11.23
N ASP A 77 6.61 24.55 11.67
CA ASP A 77 6.96 23.72 12.81
C ASP A 77 7.73 22.44 12.44
N ILE A 78 8.03 22.25 11.15
CA ILE A 78 8.82 21.10 10.68
C ILE A 78 10.27 21.54 10.43
N VAL A 79 11.19 20.94 11.18
CA VAL A 79 12.63 21.11 10.97
C VAL A 79 13.19 19.86 10.29
N ILE A 80 13.83 20.03 9.14
CA ILE A 80 14.56 18.98 8.45
C ILE A 80 16.03 19.08 8.85
N LEU A 81 16.50 18.14 9.66
CA LEU A 81 17.92 17.96 9.95
C LEU A 81 18.53 17.03 8.89
N ALA A 82 19.15 17.62 7.88
CA ALA A 82 19.84 16.86 6.84
C ALA A 82 21.15 16.27 7.39
N ILE A 83 21.44 15.02 7.01
CA ILE A 83 22.73 14.39 7.23
C ILE A 83 23.37 14.24 5.86
N ASP A 84 24.40 15.03 5.61
CA ASP A 84 25.15 15.08 4.37
C ASP A 84 26.60 14.59 4.56
N GLU A 85 27.40 14.66 3.51
CA GLU A 85 28.80 14.24 3.52
C GLU A 85 29.61 14.98 4.59
N GLU A 86 29.36 16.28 4.78
CA GLU A 86 30.02 17.08 5.81
C GLU A 86 29.70 16.53 7.21
N SER A 87 28.42 16.25 7.48
CA SER A 87 27.95 15.66 8.73
C SER A 87 28.59 14.29 9.00
N LEU A 88 28.74 13.46 7.96
CA LEU A 88 29.40 12.15 8.06
C LEU A 88 30.91 12.30 8.35
N SER A 89 31.55 13.31 7.77
CA SER A 89 32.98 13.58 7.97
C SER A 89 33.33 14.09 9.37
N GLN A 90 32.36 14.62 10.13
CA GLN A 90 32.57 15.11 11.50
C GLN A 90 33.13 14.03 12.43
N GLY A 91 32.83 12.75 12.16
CA GLY A 91 33.41 11.63 12.90
C GLY A 91 34.94 11.59 12.86
N GLN A 92 35.57 12.15 11.82
CA GLN A 92 37.02 12.23 11.71
C GLN A 92 37.65 13.07 12.83
N HIS A 93 36.97 14.11 13.30
CA HIS A 93 37.47 14.93 14.42
C HIS A 93 37.64 14.12 15.71
N TYR A 94 36.76 13.13 15.95
CA TYR A 94 36.93 12.20 17.06
C TYR A 94 38.13 11.27 16.85
N LEU A 95 38.36 10.79 15.62
CA LEU A 95 39.50 9.92 15.33
C LEU A 95 40.84 10.65 15.52
N ASP A 96 40.90 11.93 15.14
CA ASP A 96 42.10 12.74 15.26
C ASP A 96 42.35 13.20 16.72
N GLN A 97 41.29 13.59 17.42
CA GLN A 97 41.37 14.15 18.78
C GLN A 97 40.23 13.62 19.69
N PRO A 98 40.31 12.37 20.16
CA PRO A 98 39.23 11.73 20.91
C PRO A 98 38.83 12.46 22.19
N GLU A 99 39.80 13.06 22.88
CA GLU A 99 39.54 13.78 24.15
C GLU A 99 38.88 15.15 23.95
N ALA A 100 39.02 15.74 22.77
CA ALA A 100 38.42 17.05 22.46
C ALA A 100 36.95 16.93 22.05
N TYR A 101 36.55 15.80 21.45
CA TYR A 101 35.21 15.58 20.89
C TYR A 101 34.57 14.25 21.32
N PRO A 102 34.47 13.95 22.63
CA PRO A 102 33.94 12.66 23.10
C PRO A 102 32.50 12.39 22.63
N GLU A 103 31.71 13.42 22.35
CA GLU A 103 30.34 13.31 21.83
C GLU A 103 30.25 12.78 20.41
N LEU A 104 31.32 12.87 19.62
CA LEU A 104 31.38 12.41 18.24
C LEU A 104 31.80 10.93 18.13
N ALA A 105 32.10 10.27 19.25
CA ALA A 105 32.48 8.85 19.30
C ALA A 105 31.48 7.94 18.56
N GLY A 106 30.18 8.25 18.68
CA GLY A 106 29.11 7.47 18.04
C GLY A 106 29.03 7.60 16.52
N ILE A 107 29.67 8.62 15.94
CA ILE A 107 29.66 8.88 14.48
C ILE A 107 31.05 8.71 13.83
N GLY A 108 32.07 8.30 14.60
CA GLY A 108 33.45 8.14 14.11
C GLY A 108 33.67 7.03 13.08
N SER A 109 32.70 6.13 12.89
CA SER A 109 32.77 5.07 11.88
C SER A 109 31.39 4.80 11.30
N TRP A 110 31.31 4.74 9.98
CA TRP A 110 30.09 4.40 9.25
C TRP A 110 30.04 2.88 8.98
N PRO A 111 28.87 2.21 9.09
CA PRO A 111 27.56 2.73 9.49
C PRO A 111 27.46 2.99 10.99
N TRP A 112 26.73 4.04 11.37
CA TRP A 112 26.57 4.39 12.78
C TRP A 112 25.78 3.34 13.56
N PRO A 113 26.17 3.04 14.82
CA PRO A 113 25.38 2.18 15.70
C PRO A 113 23.98 2.74 15.98
N ARG A 114 22.99 1.85 16.17
CA ARG A 114 21.62 2.25 16.57
C ARG A 114 21.57 3.16 17.81
N ALA A 115 22.50 2.97 18.74
CA ALA A 115 22.64 3.80 19.94
C ALA A 115 22.96 5.27 19.64
N THR A 116 23.70 5.55 18.55
CA THR A 116 24.02 6.91 18.12
C THR A 116 22.76 7.64 17.69
N TYR A 117 21.92 7.01 16.87
CA TYR A 117 20.62 7.58 16.47
C TYR A 117 19.71 7.78 17.69
N ALA A 118 19.68 6.84 18.64
CA ALA A 118 18.91 7.00 19.88
C ALA A 118 19.37 8.20 20.72
N SER A 119 20.68 8.46 20.79
CA SER A 119 21.23 9.64 21.45
C SER A 119 20.80 10.94 20.76
N ALA A 120 20.85 10.98 19.43
CA ALA A 120 20.37 12.13 18.65
C ALA A 120 18.86 12.38 18.87
N VAL A 121 18.04 11.33 18.80
CA VAL A 121 16.59 11.39 19.11
C VAL A 121 16.37 11.94 20.51
N LYS A 122 17.12 11.44 21.50
CA LYS A 122 16.99 11.93 22.87
C LYS A 122 17.30 13.43 22.98
N LYS A 123 18.37 13.90 22.35
CA LYS A 123 18.72 15.34 22.33
C LYS A 123 17.61 16.18 21.71
N LEU A 124 17.00 15.71 20.62
CA LEU A 124 15.88 16.40 19.97
C LEU A 124 14.62 16.44 20.84
N LEU A 125 14.29 15.32 21.50
CA LEU A 125 13.17 15.28 22.46
C LEU A 125 13.41 16.22 23.64
N ASP A 126 14.61 16.20 24.22
CA ASP A 126 14.98 17.08 25.34
C ASP A 126 14.97 18.56 24.92
N ALA A 127 15.21 18.86 23.63
CA ALA A 127 15.08 20.19 23.04
C ALA A 127 13.63 20.62 22.72
N GLY A 128 12.64 19.75 22.96
CA GLY A 128 11.22 20.06 22.80
C GLY A 128 10.58 19.57 21.51
N ALA A 129 11.24 18.71 20.73
CA ALA A 129 10.62 18.09 19.56
C ALA A 129 9.40 17.25 19.98
N HIS A 130 8.22 17.54 19.40
CA HIS A 130 6.99 16.82 19.73
C HIS A 130 6.91 15.43 19.09
N ALA A 131 7.47 15.31 17.87
CA ALA A 131 7.58 14.06 17.13
C ALA A 131 8.86 14.08 16.30
N ILE A 132 9.45 12.90 16.07
CA ILE A 132 10.67 12.74 15.30
C ILE A 132 10.44 11.61 14.31
N ALA A 133 10.68 11.88 13.03
CA ALA A 133 10.73 10.88 11.97
C ALA A 133 12.18 10.70 11.53
N LEU A 134 12.64 9.45 11.46
CA LEU A 134 13.97 9.11 10.97
C LEU A 134 13.82 8.41 9.62
N ASP A 135 14.44 8.97 8.59
CA ASP A 135 14.62 8.33 7.30
C ASP A 135 16.04 7.77 7.22
N ILE A 136 16.18 6.46 7.40
CA ILE A 136 17.46 5.77 7.46
C ILE A 136 17.45 4.65 6.42
N VAL A 137 18.44 4.64 5.55
CA VAL A 137 18.66 3.56 4.59
C VAL A 137 19.58 2.52 5.22
N PHE A 138 19.06 1.29 5.39
CA PHE A 138 19.86 0.13 5.75
C PHE A 138 20.22 -0.64 4.48
N ASN A 139 21.51 -0.92 4.28
CA ASN A 139 22.04 -1.75 3.20
C ASN A 139 22.50 -3.11 3.70
#